data_AF-A0AAU3PD75-F1
#
_entry.id   AF-A0AAU3PD75-F1
#
_cell.length_a   1.000
_cell.length_b   1.000
_cell.length_c   1.000
_cell.angle_alpha   90.00
_cell.angle_beta   90.00
_cell.angle_gamma   90.00
#
_symmetry.space_group_name_H-M   'P 1'
#
loop_
_entity.id
_entity.type
_entity.pdbx_description
1 polymer ?
#
loop_
_entity_poly.entity_id
_entity_poly.type
_entity_poly.pdbx_seq_one_letter_code
_entity_poly.pdbx_strand_id
1 'polypeptide(L)'
;MNDSSWGAPTGAGYWGPPHQGPSGASPAGPAYEQHAVEETRPMPIVPEMPDVPAGGRDQDDDRGAARPSGPLFRDESPGGTQHEQPQRPQHEQPQGTRHEQPHGNSPYDQPRGEQHEPQHPTQHQTHRQTPYVTPHEAQHESRQEPMPSAAQPAPAPPKKSAGRDLGAAIGVGVGLGAVIVASLFIVKAVFIGVIAVAVVVGLWELTSRLEERKGIKAPLVPLAIGGAAMVVAGYVRGTEGAWVAMALTALAVLVWRMTEPPEGYLRDVTAGVFAAFYVPFLATFVALMLTADDGPQRVLTFLLLTVVSDTGAYAIGWRFGKHKLAPRISPGKTREGLVGAVTFAMAAGALCMQFLIDDGAWWQGLLLGLAVAASATLGDLGESMIKRDLGIKDMGTLLPGHGGIMDRLDSLLPTAPVVWLLLVIFVGAG
;
A
#
# COMPACT_ATOMS: atom_id res chain seq x y z
N MET A 1 0.82 4.63 -19.33
CA MET A 1 -0.01 3.66 -20.10
C MET A 1 0.41 2.24 -19.68
N ASN A 2 -0.47 1.49 -19.02
CA ASN A 2 -0.13 0.16 -18.45
C ASN A 2 -0.62 -0.97 -19.37
N ASP A 3 0.29 -1.58 -20.13
CA ASP A 3 0.02 -2.81 -20.87
C ASP A 3 0.26 -4.04 -19.97
N SER A 4 -0.80 -4.79 -19.69
CA SER A 4 -0.70 -6.23 -19.40
C SER A 4 -2.05 -6.89 -19.67
N SER A 5 -2.36 -7.05 -20.95
CA SER A 5 -3.46 -7.87 -21.46
C SER A 5 -3.10 -8.53 -22.79
N TRP A 6 -2.03 -9.32 -22.81
CA TRP A 6 -1.80 -10.34 -23.85
C TRP A 6 -1.23 -11.59 -23.18
N GLY A 7 -1.96 -12.70 -23.30
CA GLY A 7 -1.87 -13.85 -22.41
C GLY A 7 -0.82 -14.91 -22.75
N ALA A 8 -0.67 -15.84 -21.80
CA ALA A 8 -0.17 -17.20 -22.02
C ALA A 8 -1.13 -18.18 -21.29
N PRO A 9 -1.34 -19.39 -21.83
CA PRO A 9 -2.51 -20.21 -21.51
C PRO A 9 -2.40 -20.93 -20.16
N THR A 10 -3.56 -21.09 -19.51
CA THR A 10 -3.77 -21.94 -18.33
C THR A 10 -3.72 -23.42 -18.73
N GLY A 11 -2.73 -24.15 -18.21
CA GLY A 11 -2.71 -25.61 -18.21
C GLY A 11 -2.75 -26.13 -16.77
N ALA A 12 -3.91 -26.64 -16.37
CA ALA A 12 -4.06 -27.44 -15.15
C ALA A 12 -3.47 -28.85 -15.38
N GLY A 13 -2.79 -29.41 -14.39
CA GLY A 13 -2.28 -30.78 -14.46
C GLY A 13 -1.51 -31.21 -13.22
N TYR A 14 -2.24 -31.72 -12.24
CA TYR A 14 -1.75 -32.46 -11.07
C TYR A 14 -1.39 -33.89 -11.51
N TRP A 15 -0.21 -34.43 -11.17
CA TRP A 15 0.08 -35.88 -11.15
C TRP A 15 1.23 -36.23 -10.20
N GLY A 16 1.03 -37.28 -9.39
CA GLY A 16 1.93 -37.79 -8.35
C GLY A 16 3.02 -38.76 -8.85
N PRO A 17 3.76 -39.43 -7.93
CA PRO A 17 5.00 -40.15 -8.24
C PRO A 17 4.76 -41.63 -8.58
N PRO A 18 5.59 -42.28 -9.41
CA PRO A 18 5.52 -43.72 -9.61
C PRO A 18 6.58 -44.49 -8.80
N HIS A 19 6.16 -45.63 -8.26
CA HIS A 19 7.02 -46.70 -7.72
C HIS A 19 6.92 -47.97 -8.61
N GLN A 20 8.03 -48.72 -8.63
CA GLN A 20 8.23 -50.15 -8.95
C GLN A 20 8.44 -50.58 -10.43
N GLY A 21 9.60 -51.25 -10.66
CA GLY A 21 10.02 -51.95 -11.89
C GLY A 21 9.42 -53.37 -12.02
N PRO A 22 10.08 -54.41 -12.62
CA PRO A 22 11.50 -54.54 -13.00
C PRO A 22 11.75 -55.12 -14.42
N SER A 23 13.05 -55.41 -14.70
CA SER A 23 13.62 -56.43 -15.62
C SER A 23 14.20 -55.99 -16.98
N GLY A 24 15.48 -56.37 -17.20
CA GLY A 24 15.96 -56.79 -18.52
C GLY A 24 17.22 -56.14 -19.12
N ALA A 25 18.38 -56.73 -18.83
CA ALA A 25 19.57 -56.87 -19.69
C ALA A 25 20.49 -55.66 -20.04
N SER A 26 21.73 -55.74 -19.55
CA SER A 26 22.94 -55.13 -20.14
C SER A 26 23.60 -56.11 -21.13
N PRO A 27 24.55 -55.67 -22.00
CA PRO A 27 25.96 -55.75 -21.60
C PRO A 27 26.95 -54.68 -22.15
N ALA A 28 28.01 -54.48 -21.35
CA ALA A 28 29.44 -54.29 -21.65
C ALA A 28 30.00 -53.03 -22.37
N GLY A 29 30.86 -52.30 -21.62
CA GLY A 29 31.94 -51.41 -22.09
C GLY A 29 32.72 -50.81 -20.89
N PRO A 30 34.07 -50.66 -20.91
CA PRO A 30 34.92 -50.92 -19.73
C PRO A 30 35.37 -49.70 -18.90
N ALA A 31 36.28 -50.01 -17.96
CA ALA A 31 36.53 -49.47 -16.63
C ALA A 31 37.38 -48.18 -16.48
N TYR A 32 37.41 -47.80 -15.20
CA TYR A 32 37.72 -46.58 -14.45
C TYR A 32 39.20 -46.39 -14.05
N GLU A 33 39.58 -45.15 -13.74
CA GLU A 33 40.53 -44.74 -12.66
C GLU A 33 39.96 -43.41 -12.08
N GLN A 34 39.31 -43.34 -10.92
CA GLN A 34 39.76 -43.33 -9.50
C GLN A 34 40.79 -42.25 -9.11
N HIS A 35 40.32 -41.27 -8.34
CA HIS A 35 41.03 -40.76 -7.15
C HIS A 35 40.03 -40.49 -6.00
N ALA A 36 40.40 -41.00 -4.82
CA ALA A 36 39.68 -41.07 -3.55
C ALA A 36 39.62 -39.70 -2.83
N VAL A 37 38.48 -39.29 -2.24
CA VAL A 37 37.99 -39.47 -0.85
C VAL A 37 38.90 -38.88 0.24
N GLU A 38 38.39 -37.89 0.99
CA GLU A 38 38.46 -37.94 2.45
C GLU A 38 37.27 -37.22 3.12
N GLU A 39 36.75 -37.89 4.14
CA GLU A 39 35.52 -37.68 4.91
C GLU A 39 35.93 -37.26 6.33
N THR A 40 35.33 -36.22 6.94
CA THR A 40 35.43 -36.03 8.40
C THR A 40 34.12 -35.55 9.03
N ARG A 41 33.73 -36.27 10.10
CA ARG A 41 32.53 -36.21 10.94
C ARG A 41 32.60 -35.11 12.06
N PRO A 42 31.55 -34.90 12.90
CA PRO A 42 31.32 -33.67 13.70
C PRO A 42 31.70 -33.72 15.22
N MET A 43 31.90 -32.50 15.79
CA MET A 43 31.93 -31.93 17.19
C MET A 43 32.38 -32.73 18.45
N PRO A 44 32.98 -32.05 19.47
CA PRO A 44 32.27 -31.82 20.75
C PRO A 44 32.63 -30.53 21.56
N ILE A 45 31.98 -30.38 22.73
CA ILE A 45 31.82 -29.26 23.69
C ILE A 45 32.97 -29.10 24.74
N VAL A 46 33.05 -27.88 25.33
CA VAL A 46 33.90 -27.18 26.37
C VAL A 46 34.33 -27.95 27.66
N PRO A 47 35.42 -27.51 28.38
CA PRO A 47 35.32 -27.05 29.80
C PRO A 47 36.23 -25.84 30.24
N GLU A 48 35.96 -25.30 31.45
CA GLU A 48 36.38 -24.01 32.11
C GLU A 48 37.78 -23.92 32.83
N MET A 49 38.28 -22.66 32.99
CA MET A 49 39.09 -21.92 34.07
C MET A 49 40.23 -22.61 34.89
N PRO A 50 41.23 -21.93 35.60
CA PRO A 50 41.18 -20.63 36.34
C PRO A 50 42.49 -19.75 36.56
N ASP A 51 42.29 -18.56 37.15
CA ASP A 51 43.01 -17.68 38.14
C ASP A 51 44.54 -17.28 38.22
N VAL A 52 44.80 -15.94 38.18
CA VAL A 52 45.53 -14.94 39.09
C VAL A 52 46.90 -15.35 39.74
N PRO A 53 47.97 -14.50 39.95
CA PRO A 53 47.95 -13.15 40.57
C PRO A 53 49.08 -12.11 40.24
N ALA A 54 49.13 -11.07 41.09
CA ALA A 54 49.53 -9.68 40.90
C ALA A 54 50.91 -9.23 41.47
N GLY A 55 51.28 -7.98 41.16
CA GLY A 55 52.16 -7.08 41.95
C GLY A 55 53.59 -6.88 41.39
N GLY A 56 54.21 -5.69 41.31
CA GLY A 56 53.87 -4.30 41.65
C GLY A 56 55.13 -3.40 41.60
N ARG A 57 54.93 -2.06 41.55
CA ARG A 57 55.82 -0.93 41.95
C ARG A 57 57.06 -0.62 41.09
N ASP A 58 57.55 0.62 40.88
CA ASP A 58 57.20 2.00 41.29
C ASP A 58 58.00 3.02 40.42
N GLN A 59 57.58 4.31 40.49
CA GLN A 59 58.29 5.59 40.24
C GLN A 59 58.16 6.36 38.89
N ASP A 60 57.14 7.23 38.86
CA ASP A 60 57.17 8.72 38.80
C ASP A 60 58.06 9.47 37.79
N ASP A 61 57.42 10.24 36.87
CA ASP A 61 57.27 11.70 37.01
C ASP A 61 56.34 12.31 35.92
N ASP A 62 55.18 12.81 36.37
CA ASP A 62 54.59 14.13 36.10
C ASP A 62 54.33 14.69 34.66
N ARG A 63 53.05 14.66 34.23
CA ARG A 63 52.10 15.81 34.19
C ARG A 63 50.92 15.63 33.20
N GLY A 64 49.68 15.67 33.74
CA GLY A 64 48.54 16.36 33.09
C GLY A 64 47.38 15.53 32.52
N ALA A 65 46.63 14.79 33.35
CA ALA A 65 45.29 14.21 33.08
C ALA A 65 44.19 15.31 33.01
N ALA A 66 43.18 15.32 32.13
CA ALA A 66 42.06 14.41 31.84
C ALA A 66 40.81 14.56 32.78
N ARG A 67 39.62 14.52 32.14
CA ARG A 67 38.21 14.53 32.65
C ARG A 67 37.88 13.27 33.51
N PRO A 68 36.61 12.81 33.72
CA PRO A 68 35.33 13.34 34.28
C PRO A 68 34.73 12.42 35.41
N SER A 69 33.49 12.67 35.88
CA SER A 69 32.42 11.76 36.46
C SER A 69 31.78 12.18 37.82
N GLY A 70 30.46 11.93 37.99
CA GLY A 70 29.52 12.46 39.04
C GLY A 70 29.61 11.83 40.45
N PRO A 71 28.54 11.68 41.29
CA PRO A 71 27.10 12.00 41.16
C PRO A 71 26.42 12.68 42.41
N LEU A 72 25.09 12.92 42.30
CA LEU A 72 24.01 12.85 43.34
C LEU A 72 24.07 13.63 44.68
N PHE A 73 23.06 14.52 44.86
CA PHE A 73 22.43 15.02 46.12
C PHE A 73 23.31 15.47 47.30
N ARG A 74 23.19 16.73 47.74
CA ARG A 74 22.28 17.26 48.79
C ARG A 74 22.83 18.53 49.47
N ASP A 75 21.90 19.40 49.87
CA ASP A 75 21.90 20.45 50.93
C ASP A 75 22.93 21.59 50.91
N GLU A 76 22.44 22.83 50.76
CA GLU A 76 22.39 23.82 51.86
C GLU A 76 21.67 25.12 51.40
N SER A 77 20.59 25.48 52.12
CA SER A 77 20.08 26.85 52.26
C SER A 77 20.31 27.27 53.71
N PRO A 78 20.48 28.58 53.99
CA PRO A 78 19.47 29.19 54.86
C PRO A 78 19.19 30.68 54.59
N GLY A 79 17.93 31.10 54.83
CA GLY A 79 17.62 32.51 55.10
C GLY A 79 16.16 32.95 54.98
N GLY A 80 15.38 32.78 56.07
CA GLY A 80 14.20 33.59 56.46
C GLY A 80 12.90 33.40 55.66
N THR A 81 11.69 33.33 56.21
CA THR A 81 11.17 33.68 57.55
C THR A 81 9.85 32.93 57.79
N GLN A 82 9.53 32.76 59.06
CA GLN A 82 8.52 31.95 59.73
C GLN A 82 7.05 32.24 59.38
N HIS A 83 6.20 31.20 59.43
CA HIS A 83 5.19 31.06 60.49
C HIS A 83 4.75 29.58 60.67
N GLU A 84 4.60 29.23 61.94
CA GLU A 84 4.32 27.91 62.54
C GLU A 84 2.93 27.32 62.17
N GLN A 85 2.70 26.02 61.96
CA GLN A 85 2.94 24.76 62.73
C GLN A 85 1.73 24.33 63.64
N PRO A 86 1.64 23.08 64.12
CA PRO A 86 0.82 22.00 63.54
C PRO A 86 -0.07 21.27 64.59
N GLN A 87 -0.73 20.13 64.25
CA GLN A 87 -0.73 18.90 65.08
C GLN A 87 -1.46 17.69 64.44
N ARG A 88 -0.72 16.57 64.34
CA ARG A 88 -1.17 15.15 64.37
C ARG A 88 -1.34 14.71 65.87
N PRO A 89 -1.70 13.47 66.31
CA PRO A 89 -1.69 12.15 65.62
C PRO A 89 -2.77 11.07 66.01
N GLN A 90 -2.80 10.02 65.17
CA GLN A 90 -2.96 8.54 65.38
C GLN A 90 -3.77 7.88 66.54
N HIS A 91 -4.32 6.69 66.16
CA HIS A 91 -4.84 5.54 66.95
C HIS A 91 -6.24 5.76 67.57
N GLU A 92 -7.21 4.82 67.62
CA GLU A 92 -7.24 3.38 67.93
C GLU A 92 -8.53 2.71 67.35
N GLN A 93 -8.49 1.40 67.09
CA GLN A 93 -9.64 0.46 67.18
C GLN A 93 -9.49 -0.29 68.53
N PRO A 94 -10.49 -1.01 69.15
CA PRO A 94 -11.71 -1.64 68.61
C PRO A 94 -12.95 -1.68 69.60
N GLN A 95 -13.93 -2.55 69.29
CA GLN A 95 -15.10 -3.05 70.08
C GLN A 95 -16.38 -2.20 69.97
N GLY A 96 -17.59 -2.70 69.72
CA GLY A 96 -18.24 -4.03 69.87
C GLY A 96 -19.62 -3.75 70.48
N THR A 97 -20.77 -4.11 69.86
CA THR A 97 -21.64 -5.26 70.18
C THR A 97 -22.87 -5.23 69.24
N ARG A 98 -23.19 -6.31 68.50
CA ARG A 98 -24.13 -7.46 68.81
C ARG A 98 -25.60 -7.10 68.51
N HIS A 99 -26.36 -7.83 67.68
CA HIS A 99 -26.84 -9.23 67.80
C HIS A 99 -27.05 -9.89 66.40
N GLU A 100 -26.51 -11.08 66.10
CA GLU A 100 -27.08 -12.45 66.27
C GLU A 100 -28.41 -12.65 65.49
N GLN A 101 -28.53 -13.37 64.34
CA GLN A 101 -28.36 -14.82 64.00
C GLN A 101 -29.09 -15.80 64.97
N PRO A 102 -29.47 -17.06 64.64
CA PRO A 102 -29.50 -17.81 63.35
C PRO A 102 -30.66 -18.87 63.21
N HIS A 103 -30.61 -19.68 62.11
CA HIS A 103 -31.09 -21.08 61.88
C HIS A 103 -32.57 -21.46 61.64
N GLY A 104 -32.78 -22.37 60.66
CA GLY A 104 -33.58 -23.60 60.87
C GLY A 104 -34.64 -24.01 59.82
N ASN A 105 -34.33 -25.06 59.05
CA ASN A 105 -35.13 -26.23 58.60
C ASN A 105 -36.64 -26.16 58.18
N SER A 106 -36.93 -26.90 57.08
CA SER A 106 -38.22 -27.52 56.65
C SER A 106 -38.98 -28.26 57.78
N PRO A 107 -40.29 -28.67 57.76
CA PRO A 107 -41.10 -29.21 56.62
C PRO A 107 -42.69 -29.10 56.69
N TYR A 108 -43.41 -29.63 55.66
CA TYR A 108 -44.88 -29.96 55.54
C TYR A 108 -45.93 -28.83 55.77
N ASP A 109 -47.12 -28.73 55.15
CA ASP A 109 -48.10 -29.72 54.69
C ASP A 109 -49.15 -29.12 53.69
N GLN A 110 -49.74 -29.99 52.86
CA GLN A 110 -50.68 -29.82 51.73
C GLN A 110 -52.17 -29.78 52.22
N PRO A 111 -53.29 -29.90 51.41
CA PRO A 111 -53.48 -30.32 49.99
C PRO A 111 -54.47 -29.38 49.20
N ARG A 112 -54.97 -29.59 47.95
CA ARG A 112 -55.37 -30.80 47.20
C ARG A 112 -55.81 -30.44 45.75
N GLY A 113 -55.60 -31.39 44.81
CA GLY A 113 -56.40 -31.62 43.59
C GLY A 113 -55.87 -30.95 42.31
N GLU A 114 -55.65 -31.61 41.17
CA GLU A 114 -56.07 -32.94 40.68
C GLU A 114 -55.12 -33.42 39.55
N GLN A 115 -54.79 -34.72 39.56
CA GLN A 115 -54.82 -35.68 38.41
C GLN A 115 -53.93 -35.36 37.18
N HIS A 116 -52.99 -36.18 36.66
CA HIS A 116 -52.68 -37.63 36.66
C HIS A 116 -51.17 -37.82 36.35
N GLU A 117 -50.57 -38.92 36.82
CA GLU A 117 -49.20 -39.41 36.56
C GLU A 117 -49.31 -40.88 36.00
N PRO A 118 -48.24 -41.65 35.72
CA PRO A 118 -47.06 -41.49 34.83
C PRO A 118 -46.77 -42.80 34.03
N GLN A 119 -45.64 -42.94 33.33
CA GLN A 119 -44.64 -43.99 33.62
C GLN A 119 -43.40 -44.03 32.71
N HIS A 120 -42.27 -43.78 33.38
CA HIS A 120 -40.86 -44.22 33.34
C HIS A 120 -40.18 -45.05 32.21
N PRO A 121 -38.82 -44.98 32.17
CA PRO A 121 -37.92 -45.68 31.25
C PRO A 121 -37.11 -46.85 31.89
N THR A 122 -36.19 -47.41 31.08
CA THR A 122 -34.91 -48.10 31.40
C THR A 122 -34.78 -49.64 31.48
N GLN A 123 -33.77 -50.11 30.73
CA GLN A 123 -32.77 -51.18 30.95
C GLN A 123 -33.00 -52.67 30.55
N HIS A 124 -32.17 -53.07 29.56
CA HIS A 124 -31.35 -54.29 29.39
C HIS A 124 -31.72 -55.60 30.09
N GLN A 125 -31.83 -56.70 29.31
CA GLN A 125 -30.78 -57.75 29.21
C GLN A 125 -31.08 -58.89 28.19
N THR A 126 -30.05 -59.23 27.40
CA THR A 126 -29.62 -60.57 26.88
C THR A 126 -30.46 -61.45 25.92
N HIS A 127 -29.79 -61.78 24.79
CA HIS A 127 -29.65 -63.09 24.11
C HIS A 127 -30.91 -63.83 23.58
N ARG A 128 -31.05 -63.91 22.24
CA ARG A 128 -31.09 -65.21 21.51
C ARG A 128 -31.10 -65.05 19.98
N GLN A 129 -30.63 -66.12 19.34
CA GLN A 129 -30.30 -66.32 17.93
C GLN A 129 -31.53 -66.53 17.00
N THR A 130 -31.25 -66.29 15.73
CA THR A 130 -31.93 -66.55 14.43
C THR A 130 -32.85 -67.79 14.30
N PRO A 131 -33.72 -67.81 13.26
CA PRO A 131 -33.34 -68.57 12.06
C PRO A 131 -33.58 -67.87 10.71
N TYR A 132 -32.77 -68.31 9.76
CA TYR A 132 -32.72 -68.10 8.32
C TYR A 132 -34.06 -68.25 7.57
N VAL A 133 -34.21 -67.45 6.49
CA VAL A 133 -35.04 -67.80 5.32
C VAL A 133 -34.25 -67.44 4.04
N THR A 134 -34.05 -68.41 3.16
CA THR A 134 -33.38 -68.35 1.85
C THR A 134 -34.36 -67.89 0.73
N PRO A 135 -33.89 -67.54 -0.48
CA PRO A 135 -34.55 -66.60 -1.40
C PRO A 135 -35.59 -67.24 -2.32
N HIS A 136 -36.56 -66.43 -2.77
CA HIS A 136 -37.39 -66.73 -3.93
C HIS A 136 -37.05 -65.80 -5.09
N GLU A 137 -36.68 -66.41 -6.22
CA GLU A 137 -36.50 -65.81 -7.53
C GLU A 137 -37.79 -65.19 -8.04
N ALA A 138 -37.72 -63.92 -8.46
CA ALA A 138 -38.73 -63.30 -9.33
C ALA A 138 -38.01 -62.48 -10.41
N GLN A 139 -37.78 -63.15 -11.53
CA GLN A 139 -37.81 -62.66 -12.91
C GLN A 139 -37.56 -61.15 -13.13
N HIS A 140 -36.36 -60.82 -13.58
CA HIS A 140 -36.05 -59.53 -14.20
C HIS A 140 -36.70 -59.44 -15.59
N GLU A 141 -37.86 -58.79 -15.68
CA GLU A 141 -38.31 -58.19 -16.94
C GLU A 141 -37.48 -56.94 -17.22
N SER A 142 -36.65 -57.02 -18.25
CA SER A 142 -35.82 -55.93 -18.77
C SER A 142 -36.68 -54.84 -19.42
N ARG A 143 -37.14 -53.88 -18.62
CA ARG A 143 -37.62 -52.58 -19.12
C ARG A 143 -36.41 -51.67 -19.31
N GLN A 144 -35.90 -51.60 -20.54
CA GLN A 144 -34.87 -50.63 -20.93
C GLN A 144 -35.44 -49.22 -20.80
N GLU A 145 -35.08 -48.52 -19.71
CA GLU A 145 -35.18 -47.07 -19.67
C GLU A 145 -34.12 -46.49 -20.63
N PRO A 146 -34.47 -45.55 -21.53
CA PRO A 146 -33.51 -44.93 -22.40
C PRO A 146 -32.54 -44.09 -21.58
N MET A 147 -31.24 -44.43 -21.66
CA MET A 147 -30.14 -43.66 -21.08
C MET A 147 -30.30 -42.16 -21.46
N PRO A 148 -30.10 -41.22 -20.53
CA PRO A 148 -30.04 -39.81 -20.88
C PRO A 148 -28.92 -39.62 -21.91
N SER A 149 -29.31 -39.13 -23.09
CA SER A 149 -28.40 -38.73 -24.16
C SER A 149 -27.25 -37.90 -23.57
N ALA A 150 -26.01 -38.32 -23.81
CA ALA A 150 -24.83 -37.58 -23.41
C ALA A 150 -24.98 -36.13 -23.91
N ALA A 151 -25.03 -35.18 -22.98
CA ALA A 151 -25.16 -33.77 -23.30
C ALA A 151 -24.04 -33.38 -24.27
N GLN A 152 -24.42 -32.94 -25.47
CA GLN A 152 -23.49 -32.38 -26.43
C GLN A 152 -22.77 -31.20 -25.77
N PRO A 153 -21.44 -31.05 -25.93
CA PRO A 153 -20.74 -29.88 -25.41
C PRO A 153 -21.38 -28.63 -26.02
N ALA A 154 -21.82 -27.70 -25.18
CA ALA A 154 -22.32 -26.41 -25.64
C ALA A 154 -21.27 -25.76 -26.54
N PRO A 155 -21.65 -25.16 -27.68
CA PRO A 155 -20.70 -24.48 -28.55
C PRO A 155 -19.96 -23.41 -27.73
N ALA A 156 -18.63 -23.46 -27.78
CA ALA A 156 -17.79 -22.49 -27.09
C ALA A 156 -18.24 -21.07 -27.44
N PRO A 157 -18.35 -20.15 -26.47
CA PRO A 157 -18.78 -18.79 -26.75
C PRO A 157 -17.86 -18.19 -27.80
N PRO A 158 -18.38 -17.50 -28.82
CA PRO A 158 -17.55 -16.90 -29.85
C PRO A 158 -16.54 -15.99 -29.16
N LYS A 159 -15.25 -16.24 -29.41
CA LYS A 159 -14.18 -15.33 -28.98
C LYS A 159 -14.51 -13.98 -29.57
N LYS A 160 -15.07 -13.07 -28.77
CA LYS A 160 -15.16 -11.65 -29.12
C LYS A 160 -13.73 -11.20 -29.32
N SER A 161 -13.32 -11.06 -30.58
CA SER A 161 -12.08 -10.40 -30.94
C SER A 161 -12.08 -9.06 -30.21
N ALA A 162 -11.15 -8.89 -29.27
CA ALA A 162 -10.90 -7.64 -28.56
C ALA A 162 -10.23 -6.62 -29.50
N GLY A 163 -10.80 -6.43 -30.68
CA GLY A 163 -10.39 -5.46 -31.68
C GLY A 163 -11.32 -4.26 -31.66
N ARG A 164 -11.54 -3.65 -30.49
CA ARG A 164 -12.37 -2.45 -30.37
C ARG A 164 -11.47 -1.24 -30.09
N ASP A 165 -11.35 -0.43 -31.13
CA ASP A 165 -11.04 1.00 -31.16
C ASP A 165 -9.69 1.52 -30.65
N LEU A 166 -8.59 0.94 -31.13
CA LEU A 166 -7.28 1.61 -31.03
C LEU A 166 -7.33 3.02 -31.64
N GLY A 167 -8.06 3.19 -32.75
CA GLY A 167 -8.27 4.50 -33.38
C GLY A 167 -9.05 5.48 -32.50
N ALA A 168 -10.14 5.06 -31.85
CA ALA A 168 -10.89 5.95 -30.97
C ALA A 168 -10.11 6.26 -29.69
N ALA A 169 -9.33 5.31 -29.17
CA ALA A 169 -8.45 5.52 -28.03
C ALA A 169 -7.39 6.61 -28.32
N ILE A 170 -6.73 6.53 -29.48
CA ILE A 170 -5.78 7.55 -29.94
C ILE A 170 -6.50 8.89 -30.15
N GLY A 171 -7.68 8.88 -30.77
CA GLY A 171 -8.47 10.10 -31.01
C GLY A 171 -8.86 10.82 -29.72
N VAL A 172 -9.30 10.09 -28.69
CA VAL A 172 -9.62 10.65 -27.38
C VAL A 172 -8.37 11.19 -26.69
N GLY A 173 -7.26 10.45 -26.72
CA GLY A 173 -5.99 10.88 -26.12
C GLY A 173 -5.43 12.16 -26.76
N VAL A 174 -5.41 12.22 -28.09
CA VAL A 174 -4.98 13.41 -28.85
C VAL A 174 -5.95 14.57 -28.63
N GLY A 175 -7.26 14.31 -28.64
CA GLY A 175 -8.27 15.33 -28.38
C GLY A 175 -8.13 15.94 -26.99
N LEU A 176 -7.96 15.12 -25.96
CA LEU A 176 -7.76 15.59 -24.59
C LEU A 176 -6.44 16.37 -24.46
N GLY A 177 -5.35 15.86 -25.07
CA GLY A 177 -4.07 16.57 -25.10
C GLY A 177 -4.17 17.93 -25.80
N ALA A 178 -4.87 17.99 -26.93
CA ALA A 178 -5.11 19.24 -27.65
C ALA A 178 -5.94 20.23 -26.83
N VAL A 179 -6.98 19.78 -26.12
CA VAL A 179 -7.77 20.63 -25.23
C VAL A 179 -6.91 21.15 -24.08
N ILE A 180 -6.08 20.30 -23.47
CA ILE A 180 -5.15 20.69 -22.40
C ILE A 180 -4.20 21.76 -22.89
N VAL A 181 -3.50 21.53 -24.01
CA VAL A 181 -2.55 22.50 -24.59
C VAL A 181 -3.26 23.77 -25.03
N ALA A 182 -4.41 23.69 -25.70
CA ALA A 182 -5.17 24.87 -26.11
C ALA A 182 -5.62 25.70 -24.90
N SER A 183 -6.11 25.06 -23.83
CA SER A 183 -6.52 25.78 -22.61
C SER A 183 -5.34 26.50 -21.94
N LEU A 184 -4.13 25.95 -22.05
CA LEU A 184 -2.91 26.51 -21.48
C LEU A 184 -2.51 27.85 -22.12
N PHE A 185 -2.69 28.00 -23.44
CA PHE A 185 -2.28 29.19 -24.18
C PHE A 185 -3.43 30.19 -24.42
N ILE A 186 -4.70 29.77 -24.38
CA ILE A 186 -5.84 30.65 -24.68
C ILE A 186 -6.41 31.29 -23.40
N VAL A 187 -6.76 30.48 -22.39
CA VAL A 187 -7.38 30.97 -21.15
C VAL A 187 -6.83 30.21 -19.94
N LYS A 188 -5.78 30.77 -19.29
CA LYS A 188 -5.14 30.18 -18.10
C LYS A 188 -6.15 29.72 -17.03
N ALA A 189 -7.22 30.50 -16.82
CA ALA A 189 -8.29 30.15 -15.86
C ALA A 189 -9.04 28.85 -16.21
N VAL A 190 -9.23 28.54 -17.50
CA VAL A 190 -9.86 27.27 -17.94
C VAL A 190 -8.94 26.11 -17.60
N PHE A 191 -7.63 26.25 -17.82
CA PHE A 191 -6.66 25.22 -17.45
C PHE A 191 -6.61 24.97 -15.94
N ILE A 192 -6.70 26.01 -15.11
CA ILE A 192 -6.87 25.87 -13.64
C ILE A 192 -8.14 25.08 -13.29
N GLY A 193 -9.25 25.36 -13.99
CA GLY A 193 -10.48 24.57 -13.87
C GLY A 193 -10.29 23.10 -14.24
N VAL A 194 -9.55 22.80 -15.30
CA VAL A 194 -9.21 21.42 -15.70
C VAL A 194 -8.41 20.71 -14.61
N ILE A 195 -7.41 21.36 -14.02
CA ILE A 195 -6.64 20.79 -12.90
C ILE A 195 -7.57 20.51 -11.71
N ALA A 196 -8.41 21.47 -11.34
CA ALA A 196 -9.33 21.31 -10.21
C ALA A 196 -10.31 20.14 -10.42
N VAL A 197 -10.85 19.97 -11.64
CA VAL A 197 -11.70 18.82 -11.98
C VAL A 197 -10.92 17.51 -11.91
N ALA A 198 -9.71 17.44 -12.48
CA ALA A 198 -8.88 16.24 -12.44
C ALA A 198 -8.54 15.84 -10.99
N VAL A 199 -8.23 16.82 -10.13
CA VAL A 199 -8.01 16.64 -8.70
C VAL A 199 -9.23 16.07 -7.99
N VAL A 200 -10.43 16.63 -8.23
CA VAL A 200 -11.68 16.14 -7.60
C VAL A 200 -11.99 14.72 -8.03
N VAL A 201 -11.84 14.40 -9.32
CA VAL A 201 -12.06 13.04 -9.82
C VAL A 201 -11.00 12.07 -9.26
N GLY A 202 -9.73 12.47 -9.20
CA GLY A 202 -8.67 11.66 -8.58
C GLY A 202 -8.94 11.39 -7.10
N LEU A 203 -9.37 12.41 -6.35
CA LEU A 203 -9.77 12.24 -4.95
C LEU A 203 -10.96 11.29 -4.82
N TRP A 204 -11.97 11.40 -5.68
CA TRP A 204 -13.09 10.48 -5.71
C TRP A 204 -12.63 9.03 -5.95
N GLU A 205 -11.80 8.77 -6.97
CA GLU A 205 -11.25 7.43 -7.24
C GLU A 205 -10.46 6.87 -6.05
N LEU A 206 -9.55 7.66 -5.47
CA LEU A 206 -8.72 7.23 -4.34
C LEU A 206 -9.56 6.95 -3.09
N THR A 207 -10.45 7.87 -2.73
CA THR A 207 -11.28 7.74 -1.52
C THR A 207 -12.29 6.60 -1.63
N SER A 208 -12.93 6.43 -2.80
CA SER A 208 -13.80 5.27 -3.05
C SER A 208 -13.05 3.95 -2.91
N ARG A 209 -11.81 3.84 -3.42
CA ARG A 209 -11.03 2.60 -3.30
C ARG A 209 -10.54 2.34 -1.88
N LEU A 210 -10.20 3.38 -1.12
CA LEU A 210 -9.87 3.27 0.30
C LEU A 210 -11.07 2.75 1.11
N GLU A 211 -12.27 3.24 0.80
CA GLU A 211 -13.50 2.79 1.45
C GLU A 211 -13.84 1.34 1.04
N GLU A 212 -13.90 1.03 -0.26
CA GLU A 212 -14.25 -0.29 -0.79
C GLU A 212 -13.32 -1.41 -0.31
N ARG A 213 -12.02 -1.13 -0.18
CA ARG A 213 -11.00 -2.17 0.03
C ARG A 213 -10.49 -2.25 1.46
N LYS A 214 -10.57 -1.16 2.22
CA LYS A 214 -10.03 -1.07 3.59
C LYS A 214 -11.04 -0.51 4.59
N GLY A 215 -12.24 -0.13 4.15
CA GLY A 215 -13.26 0.51 4.98
C GLY A 215 -12.82 1.85 5.55
N ILE A 216 -11.86 2.54 4.91
CA ILE A 216 -11.32 3.82 5.36
C ILE A 216 -12.21 4.94 4.83
N LYS A 217 -12.82 5.72 5.73
CA LYS A 217 -13.78 6.77 5.38
C LYS A 217 -13.11 8.14 5.31
N ALA A 218 -12.33 8.37 4.26
CA ALA A 218 -11.78 9.68 3.98
C ALA A 218 -12.89 10.61 3.42
N PRO A 219 -13.23 11.72 4.09
CA PRO A 219 -14.43 12.49 3.75
C PRO A 219 -14.26 13.26 2.44
N LEU A 220 -14.89 12.79 1.36
CA LEU A 220 -14.71 13.34 0.02
C LEU A 220 -15.14 14.81 -0.11
N VAL A 221 -16.21 15.23 0.57
CA VAL A 221 -16.73 16.60 0.45
C VAL A 221 -15.69 17.66 0.87
N PRO A 222 -15.13 17.64 2.10
CA PRO A 222 -14.08 18.59 2.46
C PRO A 222 -12.81 18.41 1.61
N LEU A 223 -12.49 17.19 1.18
CA LEU A 223 -11.34 16.95 0.29
C LEU A 223 -11.53 17.56 -1.10
N ALA A 224 -12.71 17.46 -1.70
CA ALA A 224 -13.00 17.98 -3.03
C ALA A 224 -13.03 19.51 -3.03
N ILE A 225 -13.73 20.12 -2.06
CA ILE A 225 -13.79 21.58 -1.91
C ILE A 225 -12.40 22.12 -1.58
N GLY A 226 -11.74 21.51 -0.58
CA GLY A 226 -10.40 21.87 -0.17
C GLY A 226 -9.37 21.70 -1.28
N GLY A 227 -9.47 20.62 -2.05
CA GLY A 227 -8.56 20.35 -3.16
C GLY A 227 -8.71 21.34 -4.32
N ALA A 228 -9.94 21.68 -4.71
CA ALA A 228 -10.17 22.74 -5.68
C ALA A 228 -9.67 24.10 -5.14
N ALA A 229 -9.90 24.39 -3.86
CA ALA A 229 -9.41 25.60 -3.22
C ALA A 229 -7.88 25.67 -3.18
N MET A 230 -7.16 24.56 -2.97
CA MET A 230 -5.69 24.52 -3.02
C MET A 230 -5.14 24.91 -4.39
N VAL A 231 -5.74 24.41 -5.47
CA VAL A 231 -5.32 24.72 -6.84
C VAL A 231 -5.57 26.21 -7.15
N VAL A 232 -6.77 26.70 -6.84
CA VAL A 232 -7.15 28.10 -7.07
C VAL A 232 -6.34 29.06 -6.20
N ALA A 233 -6.19 28.76 -4.91
CA ALA A 233 -5.40 29.58 -3.99
C ALA A 233 -3.91 29.56 -4.36
N GLY A 234 -3.39 28.42 -4.81
CA GLY A 234 -2.03 28.34 -5.36
C GLY A 234 -1.81 29.27 -6.55
N TYR A 235 -2.77 29.30 -7.48
CA TYR A 235 -2.70 30.19 -8.63
C TYR A 235 -2.82 31.68 -8.27
N VAL A 236 -3.71 32.04 -7.35
CA VAL A 236 -4.02 33.46 -7.03
C VAL A 236 -3.10 34.04 -5.95
N ARG A 237 -2.63 33.23 -5.00
CA ARG A 237 -1.89 33.64 -3.80
C ARG A 237 -0.54 32.93 -3.65
N GLY A 238 -0.10 32.17 -4.65
CA GLY A 238 1.17 31.46 -4.62
C GLY A 238 1.20 30.36 -3.55
N THR A 239 2.41 30.06 -3.06
CA THR A 239 2.67 28.98 -2.11
C THR A 239 1.94 29.18 -0.78
N GLU A 240 1.81 30.43 -0.30
CA GLU A 240 1.08 30.75 0.93
C GLU A 240 -0.40 30.34 0.83
N GLY A 241 -1.06 30.66 -0.30
CA GLY A 241 -2.44 30.26 -0.55
C GLY A 241 -2.63 28.74 -0.54
N ALA A 242 -1.70 28.02 -1.17
CA ALA A 242 -1.71 26.56 -1.21
C ALA A 242 -1.60 25.95 0.19
N TRP A 243 -0.66 26.42 1.01
CA TRP A 243 -0.46 25.92 2.38
C TRP A 243 -1.62 26.26 3.32
N VAL A 244 -2.18 27.47 3.22
CA VAL A 244 -3.36 27.86 3.99
C VAL A 244 -4.56 26.98 3.60
N ALA A 245 -4.80 26.78 2.30
CA ALA A 245 -5.87 25.88 1.84
C ALA A 245 -5.66 24.42 2.30
N MET A 246 -4.42 23.93 2.28
CA MET A 246 -4.06 22.62 2.81
C MET A 246 -4.35 22.49 4.31
N ALA A 247 -3.93 23.48 5.12
CA ALA A 247 -4.18 23.49 6.56
C ALA A 247 -5.68 23.55 6.89
N LEU A 248 -6.45 24.39 6.19
CA LEU A 248 -7.90 24.47 6.35
C LEU A 248 -8.61 23.19 5.91
N THR A 249 -8.11 22.53 4.86
CA THR A 249 -8.66 21.24 4.40
C THR A 249 -8.38 20.14 5.40
N ALA A 250 -7.17 20.07 5.94
CA ALA A 250 -6.84 19.14 7.01
C ALA A 250 -7.75 19.36 8.22
N LEU A 251 -7.91 20.60 8.67
CA LEU A 251 -8.85 20.95 9.75
C LEU A 251 -10.29 20.54 9.42
N ALA A 252 -10.76 20.79 8.20
CA ALA A 252 -12.10 20.39 7.75
C ALA A 252 -12.28 18.87 7.75
N VAL A 253 -11.26 18.09 7.36
CA VAL A 253 -11.28 16.61 7.45
C VAL A 253 -11.39 16.15 8.90
N LEU A 254 -10.63 16.76 9.82
CA LEU A 254 -10.69 16.46 11.26
C LEU A 254 -12.08 16.73 11.83
N VAL A 255 -12.64 17.92 11.56
CA VAL A 255 -13.95 18.35 12.05
C VAL A 255 -15.06 17.50 11.44
N TRP A 256 -14.98 17.19 10.14
CA TRP A 256 -15.96 16.33 9.48
C TRP A 256 -16.04 14.96 10.13
N ARG A 257 -14.88 14.31 10.38
CA ARG A 257 -14.87 13.00 11.02
C ARG A 257 -15.34 13.01 12.48
N MET A 258 -15.35 14.16 13.17
CA MET A 258 -15.94 14.27 14.52
C MET A 258 -17.48 14.17 14.51
N THR A 259 -18.12 14.35 13.35
CA THR A 259 -19.58 14.18 13.21
C THR A 259 -20.01 12.71 13.08
N GLU A 260 -19.04 11.82 12.91
CA GLU A 260 -19.24 10.38 12.76
C GLU A 260 -18.77 9.63 14.02
N PRO A 261 -19.17 8.35 14.18
CA PRO A 261 -18.66 7.51 15.27
C PRO A 261 -17.12 7.47 15.35
N PRO A 262 -16.56 7.35 16.57
CA PRO A 262 -15.12 7.49 16.80
C PRO A 262 -14.28 6.32 16.26
N GLU A 263 -14.91 5.20 15.89
CA GLU A 263 -14.21 4.04 15.34
C GLU A 263 -13.43 4.40 14.08
N GLY A 264 -12.15 4.03 14.05
CA GLY A 264 -11.28 4.33 12.91
C GLY A 264 -10.98 5.81 12.69
N TYR A 265 -11.33 6.72 13.61
CA TYR A 265 -11.16 8.17 13.44
C TYR A 265 -9.74 8.56 12.99
N LEU A 266 -8.71 8.12 13.72
CA LEU A 266 -7.33 8.45 13.38
C LEU A 266 -6.90 7.89 12.01
N ARG A 267 -7.34 6.67 11.68
CA ARG A 267 -7.05 6.02 10.39
C ARG A 267 -7.67 6.80 9.23
N ASP A 268 -8.91 7.25 9.40
CA ASP A 268 -9.66 7.97 8.37
C ASP A 268 -9.15 9.41 8.19
N VAL A 269 -8.82 10.09 9.30
CA VAL A 269 -8.21 11.42 9.28
C VAL A 269 -6.82 11.37 8.65
N THR A 270 -5.97 10.43 9.04
CA THR A 270 -4.63 10.29 8.46
C THR A 270 -4.68 9.96 6.97
N ALA A 271 -5.60 9.08 6.55
CA ALA A 271 -5.84 8.81 5.14
C ALA A 271 -6.39 10.03 4.40
N GLY A 272 -7.28 10.82 5.01
CA GLY A 272 -7.80 12.06 4.43
C GLY A 272 -6.71 13.12 4.26
N VAL A 273 -5.89 13.35 5.28
CA VAL A 273 -4.74 14.29 5.19
C VAL A 273 -3.72 13.80 4.16
N PHE A 274 -3.46 12.49 4.11
CA PHE A 274 -2.63 11.90 3.05
C PHE A 274 -3.22 12.15 1.67
N ALA A 275 -4.52 11.90 1.46
CA ALA A 275 -5.20 12.12 0.19
C ALA A 275 -5.16 13.60 -0.23
N ALA A 276 -5.37 14.53 0.72
CA ALA A 276 -5.25 15.97 0.51
C ALA A 276 -3.82 16.38 0.14
N PHE A 277 -2.81 15.82 0.79
CA PHE A 277 -1.43 16.12 0.45
C PHE A 277 -1.04 15.55 -0.92
N TYR A 278 -1.34 14.26 -1.14
CA TYR A 278 -0.88 13.52 -2.30
C TYR A 278 -1.51 14.01 -3.60
N VAL A 279 -2.82 14.29 -3.61
CA VAL A 279 -3.56 14.61 -4.84
C VAL A 279 -3.62 16.12 -5.08
N PRO A 280 -4.43 16.93 -4.35
CA PRO A 280 -4.55 18.34 -4.66
C PRO A 280 -3.28 19.15 -4.38
N PHE A 281 -2.63 18.93 -3.22
CA PHE A 281 -1.51 19.79 -2.85
C PHE A 281 -0.31 19.62 -3.79
N LEU A 282 0.01 18.39 -4.22
CA LEU A 282 1.02 18.18 -5.25
C LEU A 282 0.59 18.74 -6.62
N ALA A 283 -0.69 18.61 -7.00
CA ALA A 283 -1.22 19.20 -8.23
C ALA A 283 -1.11 20.73 -8.27
N THR A 284 -1.15 21.40 -7.11
CA THR A 284 -1.01 22.85 -7.01
C THR A 284 0.32 23.35 -7.58
N PHE A 285 1.39 22.55 -7.58
CA PHE A 285 2.66 22.96 -8.20
C PHE A 285 2.54 23.15 -9.72
N VAL A 286 1.59 22.49 -10.39
CA VAL A 286 1.27 22.78 -11.79
C VAL A 286 0.62 24.15 -11.95
N ALA A 287 -0.28 24.52 -11.03
CA ALA A 287 -0.87 25.86 -11.01
C ALA A 287 0.17 26.94 -10.68
N LEU A 288 1.12 26.66 -9.78
CA LEU A 288 2.22 27.55 -9.44
C LEU A 288 3.22 27.74 -10.60
N MET A 289 3.42 26.73 -11.46
CA MET A 289 4.23 26.93 -12.68
C MET A 289 3.57 27.93 -13.63
N LEU A 290 2.24 27.97 -13.67
CA LEU A 290 1.48 28.83 -14.58
C LEU A 290 1.46 30.32 -14.17
N THR A 291 1.82 30.63 -12.92
CA THR A 291 1.85 32.01 -12.42
C THR A 291 3.01 32.82 -12.98
N ALA A 292 4.08 32.16 -13.44
CA ALA A 292 5.19 32.82 -14.10
C ALA A 292 4.77 33.46 -15.44
N ASP A 293 5.54 34.45 -15.89
CA ASP A 293 5.31 35.13 -17.17
C ASP A 293 5.35 34.14 -18.35
N ASP A 294 6.34 33.22 -18.35
CA ASP A 294 6.50 32.09 -19.26
C ASP A 294 5.78 30.80 -18.78
N GLY A 295 4.77 30.95 -17.92
CA GLY A 295 4.09 29.84 -17.27
C GLY A 295 3.56 28.74 -18.20
N PRO A 296 2.95 29.05 -19.36
CA PRO A 296 2.55 28.04 -20.34
C PRO A 296 3.73 27.17 -20.83
N GLN A 297 4.90 27.76 -21.07
CA GLN A 297 6.09 27.05 -21.52
C GLN A 297 6.66 26.14 -20.44
N ARG A 298 6.61 26.58 -19.17
CA ARG A 298 7.00 25.77 -18.01
C ARG A 298 6.12 24.53 -17.84
N VAL A 299 4.80 24.71 -17.90
CA VAL A 299 3.84 23.60 -17.81
C VAL A 299 3.97 22.67 -19.02
N LEU A 300 4.16 23.21 -20.23
CA LEU A 300 4.40 22.41 -21.43
C LEU A 300 5.68 21.59 -21.32
N THR A 301 6.77 22.19 -20.81
CA THR A 301 8.03 21.49 -20.54
C THR A 301 7.83 20.36 -19.54
N PHE A 302 7.12 20.60 -18.43
CA PHE A 302 6.76 19.57 -17.46
C PHE A 302 6.01 18.39 -18.09
N LEU A 303 4.97 18.66 -18.88
CA LEU A 303 4.18 17.63 -19.56
C LEU A 303 4.99 16.87 -20.62
N LEU A 304 5.83 17.57 -21.38
CA LEU A 304 6.66 16.96 -22.40
C LEU A 304 7.71 16.03 -21.79
N LEU A 305 8.40 16.48 -20.73
CA LEU A 305 9.43 15.67 -20.09
C LEU A 305 8.86 14.40 -19.44
N THR A 306 7.68 14.48 -18.83
CA THR A 306 7.01 13.30 -18.25
C THR A 306 6.59 12.30 -19.34
N VAL A 307 5.97 12.77 -20.42
CA VAL A 307 5.59 11.92 -21.57
C VAL A 307 6.82 11.30 -22.26
N VAL A 308 7.88 12.07 -22.46
CA VAL A 308 9.12 11.58 -23.08
C VAL A 308 9.84 10.59 -22.17
N SER A 309 9.87 10.83 -20.86
CA SER A 309 10.42 9.90 -19.87
C SER A 309 9.71 8.55 -19.94
N ASP A 310 8.38 8.53 -19.89
CA ASP A 310 7.58 7.30 -19.94
C ASP A 310 7.75 6.57 -21.26
N THR A 311 7.75 7.32 -22.37
CA THR A 311 7.95 6.76 -23.72
C THR A 311 9.36 6.17 -23.87
N GLY A 312 10.38 6.85 -23.35
CA GLY A 312 11.77 6.37 -23.35
C GLY A 312 11.93 5.10 -22.51
N ALA A 313 11.29 5.06 -21.33
CA ALA A 313 11.28 3.85 -20.50
C ALA A 313 10.58 2.68 -21.17
N TYR A 314 9.45 2.92 -21.83
CA TYR A 314 8.75 1.90 -22.59
C TYR A 314 9.59 1.41 -23.76
N ALA A 315 10.13 2.30 -24.58
CA ALA A 315 10.87 1.95 -25.80
C ALA A 315 12.12 1.11 -25.49
N ILE A 316 12.94 1.55 -24.53
CA ILE A 316 14.15 0.81 -24.13
C ILE A 316 13.78 -0.43 -23.31
N GLY A 317 12.80 -0.32 -22.41
CA GLY A 317 12.35 -1.42 -21.56
C GLY A 317 11.73 -2.57 -22.36
N TRP A 318 10.96 -2.27 -23.40
CA TRP A 318 10.39 -3.28 -24.30
C TRP A 318 11.46 -3.97 -25.15
N ARG A 319 12.42 -3.19 -25.68
CA ARG A 319 13.43 -3.70 -26.62
C ARG A 319 14.60 -4.42 -25.95
N PHE A 320 14.96 -4.01 -24.74
CA PHE A 320 16.18 -4.45 -24.04
C PHE A 320 15.95 -4.87 -22.59
N GLY A 321 14.72 -4.78 -22.06
CA GLY A 321 14.42 -5.04 -20.66
C GLY A 321 14.69 -6.47 -20.24
N LYS A 322 15.77 -6.67 -19.48
CA LYS A 322 16.16 -7.97 -18.91
C LYS A 322 16.05 -7.95 -17.39
N HIS A 323 16.43 -6.83 -16.77
CA HIS A 323 16.49 -6.73 -15.31
C HIS A 323 15.30 -5.96 -14.77
N LYS A 324 14.49 -6.62 -13.95
CA LYS A 324 13.33 -5.99 -13.30
C LYS A 324 13.77 -4.96 -12.26
N LEU A 325 13.09 -3.82 -12.24
CA LEU A 325 13.39 -2.73 -11.31
C LEU A 325 12.80 -3.01 -9.92
N ALA A 326 11.51 -3.34 -9.85
CA ALA A 326 10.79 -3.58 -8.61
C ALA A 326 9.78 -4.75 -8.76
N PRO A 327 10.24 -6.02 -8.81
CA PRO A 327 9.39 -7.17 -9.17
C PRO A 327 8.12 -7.35 -8.34
N ARG A 328 8.17 -7.01 -7.04
CA ARG A 328 7.03 -7.15 -6.11
C ARG A 328 5.98 -6.04 -6.26
N ILE A 329 6.39 -4.89 -6.76
CA ILE A 329 5.60 -3.65 -6.81
C ILE A 329 5.06 -3.45 -8.23
N SER A 330 5.96 -3.45 -9.20
CA SER A 330 5.69 -3.26 -10.62
C SER A 330 6.51 -4.26 -11.46
N PRO A 331 5.92 -5.42 -11.83
CA PRO A 331 6.60 -6.45 -12.62
C PRO A 331 7.00 -6.00 -14.04
N GLY A 332 6.38 -4.93 -14.56
CA GLY A 332 6.63 -4.40 -15.89
C GLY A 332 7.90 -3.54 -15.99
N LYS A 333 8.29 -2.85 -14.91
CA LYS A 333 9.42 -1.90 -14.94
C LYS A 333 10.78 -2.60 -14.95
N THR A 334 11.69 -2.11 -15.78
CA THR A 334 13.05 -2.64 -15.94
C THR A 334 14.11 -1.58 -15.68
N ARG A 335 15.32 -2.00 -15.31
CA ARG A 335 16.47 -1.11 -15.12
C ARG A 335 16.90 -0.48 -16.44
N GLU A 336 16.84 -1.24 -17.53
CA GLU A 336 17.10 -0.72 -18.88
C GLU A 336 16.06 0.32 -19.29
N GLY A 337 14.78 0.09 -18.96
CA GLY A 337 13.73 1.09 -19.12
C GLY A 337 14.04 2.37 -18.33
N LEU A 338 14.50 2.27 -17.07
CA LEU A 338 14.90 3.45 -16.31
C LEU A 338 16.03 4.24 -16.99
N VAL A 339 17.03 3.56 -17.57
CA VAL A 339 18.08 4.23 -18.36
C VAL A 339 17.47 4.94 -19.58
N GLY A 340 16.49 4.32 -20.24
CA GLY A 340 15.71 4.94 -21.31
C GLY A 340 14.97 6.21 -20.85
N ALA A 341 14.23 6.14 -19.75
CA ALA A 341 13.56 7.32 -19.18
C ALA A 341 14.55 8.46 -18.92
N VAL A 342 15.66 8.18 -18.23
CA VAL A 342 16.66 9.18 -17.89
C VAL A 342 17.27 9.80 -19.15
N THR A 343 17.77 8.99 -20.08
CA THR A 343 18.46 9.49 -21.28
C THR A 343 17.56 10.34 -22.17
N PHE A 344 16.32 9.89 -22.42
CA PHE A 344 15.36 10.63 -23.24
C PHE A 344 14.87 11.89 -22.52
N ALA A 345 14.58 11.84 -21.22
CA ALA A 345 14.16 13.00 -20.45
C ALA A 345 15.26 14.05 -20.35
N MET A 346 16.52 13.65 -20.16
CA MET A 346 17.67 14.58 -20.18
C MET A 346 17.82 15.26 -21.53
N ALA A 347 17.74 14.52 -22.64
CA ALA A 347 17.83 15.08 -23.97
C ALA A 347 16.68 16.06 -24.26
N ALA A 348 15.43 15.67 -23.95
CA ALA A 348 14.28 16.55 -24.10
C ALA A 348 14.36 17.77 -23.18
N GLY A 349 14.78 17.60 -21.94
CA GLY A 349 15.02 18.69 -20.99
C GLY A 349 16.03 19.70 -21.51
N ALA A 350 17.16 19.24 -22.05
CA ALA A 350 18.17 20.10 -22.66
C ALA A 350 17.59 20.92 -23.83
N LEU A 351 16.78 20.29 -24.69
CA LEU A 351 16.13 20.98 -25.81
C LEU A 351 15.06 21.97 -25.33
N CYS A 352 14.20 21.58 -24.39
CA CYS A 352 13.15 22.46 -23.86
C CYS A 352 13.73 23.67 -23.14
N MET A 353 14.73 23.47 -22.27
CA MET A 353 15.37 24.61 -21.60
C MET A 353 16.10 25.53 -22.58
N GLN A 354 16.70 24.99 -23.65
CA GLN A 354 17.45 25.81 -24.61
C GLN A 354 16.56 26.61 -25.58
N PHE A 355 15.38 26.09 -25.92
CA PHE A 355 14.56 26.63 -27.01
C PHE A 355 13.15 27.07 -26.60
N LEU A 356 12.68 26.69 -25.42
CA LEU A 356 11.29 26.90 -24.99
C LEU A 356 11.17 27.78 -23.73
N ILE A 357 12.20 27.78 -22.88
CA ILE A 357 12.25 28.55 -21.63
C ILE A 357 13.20 29.73 -21.82
N ASP A 358 12.70 30.94 -21.58
CA ASP A 358 13.51 32.15 -21.63
C ASP A 358 14.57 32.11 -20.52
N ASP A 359 15.79 32.56 -20.83
CA ASP A 359 16.99 32.45 -19.97
C ASP A 359 17.40 31.02 -19.57
N GLY A 360 16.74 30.01 -20.13
CA GLY A 360 17.06 28.61 -19.93
C GLY A 360 18.33 28.19 -20.66
N ALA A 361 19.13 27.36 -19.98
CA ALA A 361 20.34 26.77 -20.54
C ALA A 361 20.20 25.25 -20.69
N TRP A 362 20.74 24.69 -21.77
CA TRP A 362 20.67 23.25 -22.05
C TRP A 362 21.16 22.36 -20.89
N TRP A 363 22.18 22.79 -20.14
CA TRP A 363 22.72 22.02 -19.01
C TRP A 363 21.76 21.98 -17.82
N GLN A 364 20.97 23.03 -17.59
CA GLN A 364 19.88 23.04 -16.60
C GLN A 364 18.82 22.02 -17.01
N GLY A 365 18.56 21.92 -18.32
CA GLY A 365 17.68 20.93 -18.92
C GLY A 365 18.11 19.49 -18.69
N LEU A 366 19.41 19.20 -18.68
CA LEU A 366 19.91 17.86 -18.32
C LEU A 366 19.58 17.52 -16.86
N LEU A 367 19.78 18.46 -15.93
CA LEU A 367 19.45 18.25 -14.52
C LEU A 367 17.94 18.10 -14.31
N LEU A 368 17.15 18.93 -15.00
CA LEU A 368 15.70 18.86 -14.97
C LEU A 368 15.19 17.51 -15.48
N GLY A 369 15.68 17.04 -16.63
CA GLY A 369 15.31 15.75 -17.21
C GLY A 369 15.66 14.57 -16.32
N LEU A 370 16.84 14.58 -15.69
CA LEU A 370 17.23 13.57 -14.71
C LEU A 370 16.27 13.55 -13.51
N ALA A 371 15.94 14.73 -12.97
CA ALA A 371 15.03 14.86 -11.84
C ALA A 371 13.60 14.41 -12.18
N VAL A 372 13.11 14.71 -13.39
CA VAL A 372 11.82 14.22 -13.89
C VAL A 372 11.81 12.70 -13.99
N ALA A 373 12.81 12.09 -14.64
CA ALA A 373 12.86 10.64 -14.76
C ALA A 373 12.87 9.93 -13.41
N ALA A 374 13.60 10.49 -12.42
CA ALA A 374 13.65 9.96 -11.06
C ALA A 374 12.30 10.11 -10.33
N SER A 375 11.72 11.31 -10.32
CA SER A 375 10.46 11.61 -9.63
C SER A 375 9.26 10.91 -10.25
N ALA A 376 9.15 10.87 -11.59
CA ALA A 376 8.12 10.13 -12.30
C ALA A 376 8.21 8.62 -12.01
N THR A 377 9.42 8.05 -12.02
CA THR A 377 9.61 6.63 -11.70
C THR A 377 9.20 6.31 -10.27
N LEU A 378 9.57 7.18 -9.31
CA LEU A 378 9.19 7.04 -7.91
C LEU A 378 7.68 7.18 -7.71
N GLY A 379 7.03 8.11 -8.41
CA GLY A 379 5.60 8.32 -8.35
C GLY A 379 4.80 7.09 -8.78
N ASP A 380 5.08 6.57 -9.96
CA ASP A 380 4.48 5.32 -10.46
C ASP A 380 4.70 4.13 -9.51
N LEU A 381 5.88 4.04 -8.88
CA LEU A 381 6.17 2.97 -7.92
C LEU A 381 5.40 3.17 -6.62
N GLY A 382 5.28 4.40 -6.15
CA GLY A 382 4.46 4.77 -4.99
C GLY A 382 2.99 4.46 -5.23
N GLU A 383 2.46 4.83 -6.38
CA GLU A 383 1.07 4.54 -6.74
C GLU A 383 0.85 3.03 -6.96
N SER A 384 1.80 2.34 -7.61
CA SER A 384 1.80 0.87 -7.68
C SER A 384 1.77 0.23 -6.28
N MET A 385 2.50 0.77 -5.30
CA MET A 385 2.45 0.30 -3.91
C MET A 385 1.08 0.49 -3.28
N ILE A 386 0.45 1.66 -3.46
CA ILE A 386 -0.91 1.92 -2.97
C ILE A 386 -1.88 0.89 -3.59
N LYS A 387 -1.80 0.65 -4.91
CA LYS A 387 -2.63 -0.33 -5.61
C LYS A 387 -2.41 -1.75 -5.06
N ARG A 388 -1.16 -2.14 -4.79
CA ARG A 388 -0.84 -3.43 -4.17
C ARG A 388 -1.40 -3.56 -2.76
N ASP A 389 -1.30 -2.52 -1.93
CA ASP A 389 -1.87 -2.54 -0.58
C ASP A 389 -3.40 -2.69 -0.61
N LEU A 390 -4.06 -2.00 -1.54
CA LEU A 390 -5.50 -2.12 -1.76
C LEU A 390 -5.91 -3.44 -2.43
N GLY A 391 -4.94 -4.21 -2.97
CA GLY A 391 -5.19 -5.45 -3.72
C GLY A 391 -5.91 -5.21 -5.04
N ILE A 392 -5.79 -4.01 -5.61
CA ILE A 392 -6.37 -3.62 -6.91
C ILE A 392 -5.25 -3.47 -7.95
N LYS A 393 -5.65 -3.51 -9.22
CA LYS A 393 -4.72 -3.24 -10.34
C LYS A 393 -4.81 -1.81 -10.84
N ASP A 394 -6.03 -1.28 -10.93
CA ASP A 394 -6.35 0.04 -11.51
C ASP A 394 -7.26 0.82 -10.54
N MET A 395 -7.10 2.15 -10.48
CA MET A 395 -7.83 3.02 -9.55
C MET A 395 -9.27 3.34 -10.01
N GLY A 396 -9.58 3.13 -11.29
CA GLY A 396 -10.88 3.47 -11.86
C GLY A 396 -11.07 2.86 -13.25
N THR A 397 -12.30 2.97 -13.76
CA THR A 397 -12.65 2.63 -15.15
C THR A 397 -13.26 3.83 -15.88
N LEU A 398 -13.02 5.04 -15.36
CA LEU A 398 -13.72 6.25 -15.77
C LEU A 398 -13.41 6.64 -17.22
N LEU A 399 -12.24 6.27 -17.73
CA LEU A 399 -11.88 6.44 -19.14
C LEU A 399 -11.90 5.09 -19.87
N PRO A 400 -12.80 4.89 -20.86
CA PRO A 400 -12.86 3.67 -21.66
C PRO A 400 -11.49 3.35 -22.27
N GLY A 401 -10.93 2.19 -21.90
CA GLY A 401 -9.63 1.72 -22.39
C GLY A 401 -8.39 2.39 -21.79
N HIS A 402 -8.52 3.30 -20.81
CA HIS A 402 -7.39 4.12 -20.32
C HIS A 402 -7.13 4.08 -18.80
N GLY A 403 -7.97 3.40 -18.02
CA GLY A 403 -7.86 3.34 -16.56
C GLY A 403 -8.57 4.50 -15.86
N GLY A 404 -8.21 4.77 -14.61
CA GLY A 404 -8.68 5.93 -13.86
C GLY A 404 -7.92 7.21 -14.21
N ILE A 405 -8.44 8.36 -13.76
CA ILE A 405 -7.68 9.62 -13.79
C ILE A 405 -6.48 9.53 -12.86
N MET A 406 -6.61 8.87 -11.71
CA MET A 406 -5.51 8.69 -10.77
C MET A 406 -4.33 7.93 -11.39
N ASP A 407 -4.59 6.92 -12.23
CA ASP A 407 -3.57 6.15 -12.97
C ASP A 407 -2.81 7.01 -14.03
N ARG A 408 -3.22 8.27 -14.24
CA ARG A 408 -2.55 9.24 -15.13
C ARG A 408 -1.87 10.36 -14.37
N LEU A 409 -2.24 10.54 -13.11
CA LEU A 409 -1.68 11.55 -12.22
C LEU A 409 -0.50 10.97 -11.40
N ASP A 410 -0.30 9.66 -11.41
CA ASP A 410 0.69 8.92 -10.62
C ASP A 410 2.14 9.38 -10.80
N SER A 411 2.61 9.54 -12.04
CA SER A 411 3.92 10.13 -12.34
C SER A 411 3.90 11.66 -12.24
N LEU A 412 2.78 12.30 -12.60
CA LEU A 412 2.68 13.76 -12.70
C LEU A 412 2.74 14.44 -11.33
N LEU A 413 2.00 13.93 -10.35
CA LEU A 413 1.87 14.58 -9.04
C LEU A 413 3.21 14.68 -8.30
N PRO A 414 4.01 13.60 -8.14
CA PRO A 414 5.29 13.69 -7.44
C PRO A 414 6.35 14.46 -8.24
N THR A 415 6.20 14.53 -9.57
CA THR A 415 7.11 15.26 -10.46
C THR A 415 6.86 16.77 -10.44
N ALA A 416 5.60 17.20 -10.30
CA ALA A 416 5.22 18.62 -10.32
C ALA A 416 6.01 19.52 -9.35
N PRO A 417 6.15 19.21 -8.04
CA PRO A 417 6.93 20.04 -7.12
C PRO A 417 8.43 20.07 -7.46
N VAL A 418 8.97 18.97 -7.97
CA VAL A 418 10.38 18.86 -8.36
C VAL A 418 10.67 19.79 -9.54
N VAL A 419 9.81 19.75 -10.57
CA VAL A 419 9.96 20.60 -11.75
C VAL A 419 9.74 22.06 -11.41
N TRP A 420 8.70 22.39 -10.65
CA TRP A 420 8.46 23.76 -10.21
C TRP A 420 9.67 24.32 -9.45
N LEU A 421 10.21 23.56 -8.48
CA LEU A 421 11.35 23.99 -7.69
C LEU A 421 12.59 24.23 -8.56
N LEU A 422 12.92 23.30 -9.47
CA LEU A 422 14.09 23.45 -10.33
C LEU A 422 13.94 24.62 -11.31
N LEU A 423 12.75 24.84 -11.88
CA LEU A 423 12.50 26.00 -12.73
C LEU A 423 12.64 27.30 -11.94
N VAL A 424 12.11 27.37 -10.71
CA VAL A 424 12.29 28.55 -9.85
C VAL A 424 13.77 28.79 -9.53
N ILE A 425 14.55 27.74 -9.26
CA ILE A 425 15.99 27.85 -8.97
C ILE A 425 16.78 28.31 -10.21
N PHE A 426 16.42 27.82 -11.40
CA PHE A 426 17.20 28.04 -12.62
C PHE A 426 16.86 29.33 -13.35
N VAL A 427 15.57 29.70 -13.40
CA VAL A 427 15.06 30.82 -14.20
C VAL A 427 14.14 31.76 -13.41
N GLY A 428 14.08 31.62 -12.08
CA GLY A 428 13.26 32.46 -11.22
C GLY A 428 11.77 32.10 -11.25
N ALA A 429 10.94 32.77 -10.43
CA ALA A 429 9.51 32.48 -10.32
C ALA A 429 8.63 33.20 -11.36
N GLY A 430 9.22 33.99 -12.25
CA GLY A 430 8.52 35.04 -12.99
C GLY A 430 8.65 36.35 -12.23
#